data_AF-A0AB38PWD1-F1
#
_entry.id   AF-A0AB38PWD1-F1
#
_cell.length_a   1.000
_cell.length_b   1.000
_cell.length_c   1.000
_cell.angle_alpha   90.00
_cell.angle_beta   90.00
_cell.angle_gamma   90.00
#
_symmetry.space_group_name_H-M   'P 1'
#
loop_
_entity.id
_entity.type
_entity.pdbx_description
1 polymer ?
#
loop_
_entity_poly.entity_id
_entity_poly.type
_entity_poly.pdbx_seq_one_letter_code
_entity_poly.pdbx_strand_id
1 'polypeptide(L)'
;MQTTLNYLHKFWDRLFAYRKDGEYTIGNLADGRAIRPLTVQRKNRLFFCSTKETLRSAVYNTFIETCKQAGISFRSFFCKYMTEIWKDRTDY
;
A
#
# COMPACT_ATOMS: atom_id res chain seq x y z
N MET A 1 27.12 15.34 7.30
CA MET A 1 27.73 14.56 6.19
C MET A 1 28.10 13.14 6.59
N GLN A 2 28.70 12.92 7.78
CA GLN A 2 29.05 11.57 8.27
C GLN A 2 27.87 10.57 8.23
N THR A 3 26.69 11.00 8.67
CA THR A 3 25.47 10.17 8.72
C THR A 3 25.02 9.69 7.35
N THR A 4 25.05 10.55 6.33
CA THR A 4 24.69 10.20 4.95
C THR A 4 25.71 9.24 4.34
N LEU A 5 27.02 9.47 4.56
CA LEU A 5 28.07 8.58 4.07
C LEU A 5 28.01 7.20 4.74
N ASN A 6 27.78 7.15 6.06
CA ASN A 6 27.60 5.90 6.78
C ASN A 6 26.37 5.12 6.30
N TYR A 7 25.28 5.82 5.99
CA TYR A 7 24.08 5.20 5.42
C TYR A 7 24.36 4.60 4.04
N LEU A 8 25.01 5.35 3.16
CA LEU A 8 25.38 4.89 1.83
C LEU A 8 26.34 3.70 1.89
N HIS A 9 27.34 3.72 2.78
CA HIS A 9 28.24 2.60 3.01
C HIS A 9 27.49 1.36 3.52
N LYS A 10 26.61 1.53 4.51
CA LYS A 10 25.81 0.44 5.08
C LYS A 10 24.92 -0.26 4.06
N PHE A 11 24.38 0.47 3.08
CA PHE A 11 23.44 -0.05 2.09
C PHE A 11 24.02 -0.18 0.68
N TRP A 12 25.34 -0.05 0.52
CA TRP A 12 26.01 -0.01 -0.78
C TRP A 12 25.60 -1.16 -1.70
N ASP A 13 25.69 -2.40 -1.22
CA ASP A 13 25.35 -3.58 -2.02
C ASP A 13 23.87 -3.63 -2.43
N ARG A 14 22.97 -3.09 -1.60
CA ARG A 14 21.53 -3.04 -1.90
C ARG A 14 21.20 -1.91 -2.88
N LEU A 15 21.84 -0.75 -2.72
CA LEU A 15 21.67 0.39 -3.62
C LEU A 15 22.10 0.07 -5.05
N PHE A 16 23.10 -0.79 -5.22
CA PHE A 16 23.62 -1.21 -6.53
C PHE A 16 23.15 -2.60 -6.98
N ALA A 17 22.21 -3.23 -6.27
CA ALA A 17 21.68 -4.55 -6.64
C ALA A 17 21.10 -4.59 -8.06
N TYR A 18 20.53 -3.47 -8.54
CA TYR A 18 20.01 -3.32 -9.90
C TYR A 18 21.06 -3.56 -11.01
N ARG A 19 22.36 -3.47 -10.69
CA ARG A 19 23.42 -3.79 -11.66
C ARG A 19 23.58 -5.29 -11.90
N LYS A 20 23.09 -6.11 -10.97
CA LYS A 20 23.16 -7.57 -11.02
C LYS A 20 21.85 -8.20 -11.47
N ASP A 21 20.73 -7.50 -11.27
CA ASP A 21 19.39 -7.96 -11.61
C ASP A 21 18.53 -6.78 -12.11
N GLY A 22 18.03 -6.90 -13.34
CA GLY A 22 17.27 -5.87 -14.04
C GLY A 22 15.83 -5.70 -13.54
N GLU A 23 15.32 -6.62 -12.72
CA GLU A 23 14.00 -6.50 -12.09
C GLU A 23 13.98 -5.38 -11.04
N TYR A 24 15.14 -5.03 -10.46
CA TYR A 24 15.23 -3.94 -9.51
C TYR A 24 15.25 -2.58 -10.23
N THR A 25 14.32 -1.72 -9.84
CA THR A 25 14.32 -0.32 -10.29
C THR A 25 15.33 0.50 -9.48
N ILE A 26 16.08 1.40 -10.14
CA ILE A 26 17.08 2.28 -9.51
C ILE A 26 16.46 3.22 -8.45
N GLY A 27 15.17 3.53 -8.58
CA GLY A 27 14.45 4.45 -7.71
C GLY A 27 13.18 3.85 -7.13
N ASN A 28 12.71 4.44 -6.04
CA ASN A 28 11.51 4.04 -5.31
C ASN A 28 10.22 4.69 -5.83
N LEU A 29 10.17 5.07 -7.12
CA LEU A 29 9.05 5.83 -7.67
C LEU A 29 7.74 5.04 -7.57
N ALA A 30 7.80 3.72 -7.79
CA ALA A 30 6.66 2.81 -7.64
C ALA A 30 6.16 2.82 -6.18
N ASP A 31 7.05 2.62 -5.21
CA ASP A 31 6.72 2.63 -3.78
C ASP A 31 6.14 3.99 -3.35
N GLY A 32 6.75 5.07 -3.82
CA GLY A 32 6.30 6.44 -3.58
C GLY A 32 4.90 6.68 -4.15
N ARG A 33 4.59 6.17 -5.35
CA ARG A 33 3.24 6.24 -5.92
C ARG A 33 2.25 5.40 -5.12
N ALA A 34 2.63 4.21 -4.66
CA ALA A 34 1.78 3.32 -3.88
C ALA A 34 1.41 3.93 -2.51
N ILE A 35 2.35 4.60 -1.83
CA ILE A 35 2.10 5.18 -0.50
C ILE A 35 1.43 6.56 -0.55
N ARG A 36 1.52 7.28 -1.68
CA ARG A 36 0.98 8.65 -1.84
C ARG A 36 -0.50 8.77 -1.47
N PRO A 37 -1.42 7.94 -1.97
CA PRO A 37 -2.84 8.01 -1.61
C PRO A 37 -3.06 7.96 -0.09
N LEU A 38 -2.32 7.09 0.61
CA LEU A 38 -2.40 6.96 2.06
C LEU A 38 -1.87 8.21 2.78
N THR A 39 -0.73 8.77 2.33
CA THR A 39 -0.19 10.01 2.92
C THR A 39 -1.11 11.22 2.73
N VAL A 40 -1.76 11.33 1.56
CA VAL A 40 -2.74 12.39 1.28
C VAL A 40 -3.99 12.21 2.10
N GLN A 41 -4.53 11.00 2.17
CA GLN A 41 -5.72 10.69 2.97
C GLN A 41 -5.46 10.93 4.46
N ARG A 42 -4.27 10.61 4.98
CA ARG A 42 -3.88 10.89 6.37
C ARG A 42 -3.91 12.38 6.68
N LYS A 43 -3.46 13.23 5.75
CA LYS A 43 -3.53 14.70 5.92
C LYS A 43 -4.96 15.23 5.93
N ASN A 44 -5.86 14.61 5.17
CA ASN A 44 -7.26 15.04 5.05
C ASN A 44 -8.22 14.39 6.07
N ARG A 45 -7.71 13.57 6.99
CA ARG A 45 -8.53 12.89 8.01
C ARG A 45 -8.27 13.50 9.38
N LEU A 46 -9.29 14.18 9.92
CA LEU A 46 -9.24 14.85 11.22
C LEU A 46 -9.32 13.91 12.43
N PHE A 47 -9.74 12.64 12.25
CA PHE A 47 -10.17 11.78 13.36
C PHE A 47 -9.44 10.43 13.49
N PHE A 48 -8.27 10.26 12.89
CA PHE A 48 -7.42 9.08 13.18
C PHE A 48 -6.63 9.28 14.49
N CYS A 49 -7.33 9.49 15.60
CA CYS A 49 -6.73 9.71 16.92
C CYS A 49 -6.46 8.42 17.70
N SER A 50 -6.83 7.24 17.17
CA SER A 50 -6.58 5.96 17.86
C SER A 50 -5.94 4.91 16.95
N THR A 51 -5.24 3.97 17.58
CA THR A 51 -4.66 2.79 16.91
C THR A 51 -5.73 1.95 16.21
N LYS A 52 -6.91 1.82 16.82
CA LYS A 52 -8.05 1.10 16.25
C LYS A 52 -8.57 1.74 14.97
N GLU A 53 -8.70 3.07 14.93
CA GLU A 53 -9.13 3.78 13.73
C GLU A 53 -8.07 3.72 12.62
N THR A 54 -6.79 3.72 13.00
CA THR A 54 -5.68 3.55 12.05
C THR A 54 -5.71 2.17 11.39
N LEU A 55 -5.96 1.11 12.17
CA LEU A 55 -6.11 -0.25 11.64
C LEU A 55 -7.32 -0.37 10.71
N ARG A 56 -8.48 0.20 11.08
CA ARG A 56 -9.68 0.23 10.22
C ARG A 56 -9.42 0.94 8.89
N SER A 57 -8.71 2.06 8.93
CA SER A 57 -8.29 2.78 7.73
C SER A 57 -7.36 1.95 6.85
N ALA A 58 -6.39 1.26 7.47
CA ALA A 58 -5.47 0.39 6.75
C ALA A 58 -6.23 -0.72 6.01
N VAL A 59 -7.15 -1.42 6.68
CA VAL A 59 -7.99 -2.46 6.05
C VAL A 59 -8.77 -1.90 4.86
N TYR A 60 -9.43 -0.74 5.03
CA TYR A 60 -10.23 -0.14 3.98
C TYR A 60 -9.41 0.29 2.76
N ASN A 61 -8.25 0.93 2.99
CA ASN A 61 -7.37 1.35 1.91
C ASN A 61 -6.73 0.17 1.20
N THR A 62 -6.28 -0.85 1.93
CA THR A 62 -5.76 -2.08 1.34
C THR A 62 -6.80 -2.69 0.42
N PHE A 63 -8.05 -2.82 0.88
CA PHE A 63 -9.10 -3.40 0.07
C PHE A 63 -9.39 -2.60 -1.22
N ILE A 64 -9.41 -1.26 -1.14
CA ILE A 64 -9.55 -0.40 -2.33
C ILE A 64 -8.38 -0.59 -3.31
N GLU A 65 -7.14 -0.55 -2.81
CA GLU A 65 -5.96 -0.67 -3.66
C GLU A 65 -5.86 -2.07 -4.28
N THR A 66 -6.26 -3.13 -3.59
CA THR A 66 -6.38 -4.48 -4.15
C THR A 66 -7.38 -4.54 -5.29
N CYS A 67 -8.57 -3.91 -5.14
CA CYS A 67 -9.54 -3.84 -6.23
C CYS A 67 -8.96 -3.10 -7.45
N LYS A 68 -8.25 -1.98 -7.23
CA LYS A 68 -7.60 -1.21 -8.32
C LYS A 68 -6.52 -2.03 -9.02
N GLN A 69 -5.67 -2.74 -8.27
CA GLN A 69 -4.63 -3.61 -8.83
C GLN A 69 -5.22 -4.74 -9.67
N ALA A 70 -6.37 -5.28 -9.27
CA ALA A 70 -7.11 -6.29 -10.04
C ALA A 70 -7.89 -5.71 -11.24
N GLY A 71 -7.95 -4.39 -11.41
CA GLY A 71 -8.75 -3.73 -12.45
C GLY A 71 -10.27 -3.80 -12.22
N ILE A 72 -10.70 -4.03 -10.98
CA ILE A 72 -12.11 -4.21 -10.62
C ILE A 72 -12.62 -2.98 -9.86
N SER A 73 -13.86 -2.58 -10.13
CA SER A 73 -14.53 -1.55 -9.33
C SER A 73 -14.76 -2.03 -7.89
N PHE A 74 -14.17 -1.31 -6.93
CA PHE A 74 -14.41 -1.52 -5.50
C PHE A 74 -15.90 -1.61 -5.18
N ARG A 75 -16.71 -0.69 -5.70
CA ARG A 75 -18.17 -0.65 -5.45
C ARG A 75 -18.85 -1.91 -5.95
N SER A 76 -18.54 -2.32 -7.19
CA SER A 76 -19.13 -3.50 -7.79
C SER A 76 -18.78 -4.77 -7.00
N PHE A 77 -17.50 -4.92 -6.67
CA PHE A 77 -17.03 -6.05 -5.88
C PHE A 77 -17.67 -6.08 -4.49
N PHE A 78 -17.70 -4.95 -3.78
CA PHE A 78 -18.27 -4.85 -2.45
C PHE A 78 -19.77 -5.18 -2.42
N CYS A 79 -20.55 -4.63 -3.35
CA CYS A 79 -21.99 -4.95 -3.46
C CYS A 79 -22.21 -6.44 -3.74
N LYS A 80 -21.43 -7.03 -4.64
CA LYS A 80 -21.52 -8.46 -4.94
C LYS A 80 -21.17 -9.30 -3.71
N TYR A 81 -20.08 -8.98 -3.03
CA TYR A 81 -19.65 -9.66 -1.82
C TYR A 81 -20.72 -9.63 -0.72
N MET A 82 -21.31 -8.46 -0.43
CA MET A 82 -22.39 -8.34 0.56
C MET A 82 -23.64 -9.14 0.17
N THR A 83 -23.96 -9.20 -1.13
CA THR A 83 -25.09 -9.98 -1.64
C THR A 83 -24.85 -11.47 -1.48
N GLU A 84 -23.63 -11.94 -1.71
CA GLU A 84 -23.26 -13.35 -1.51
C GLU A 84 -23.24 -13.73 -0.03
N ILE A 85 -22.76 -12.85 0.85
CA ILE A 85 -22.85 -13.07 2.31
C ILE A 85 -24.31 -13.21 2.73
N TRP A 86 -25.19 -12.37 2.18
CA TRP A 86 -26.61 -12.43 2.50
C TRP A 86 -27.28 -13.73 2.02
N LYS A 87 -26.68 -14.44 1.05
CA LYS A 87 -27.09 -15.78 0.62
C LYS A 87 -26.46 -16.90 1.45
N ASP A 88 -25.83 -16.57 2.58
CA ASP A 88 -25.15 -17.48 3.50
C ASP A 88 -24.03 -18.31 2.84
N ARG A 89 -23.44 -17.73 1.79
CA ARG A 89 -22.27 -18.30 1.13
C ARG A 89 -21.04 -18.14 2.03
N THR A 90 -20.28 -19.22 2.26
CA THR A 90 -19.16 -19.25 3.23
C THR A 90 -17.82 -19.70 2.64
N ASP A 91 -17.75 -19.98 1.34
CA ASP A 91 -16.58 -20.48 0.59
C ASP A 91 -15.65 -19.38 0.05
N TYR A 92 -15.51 -18.25 0.76
CA TYR A 92 -14.61 -17.15 0.37
C TYR A 92 -13.14 -17.42 0.70
#